data_AF-A0A1V5PJJ3-F1
#
_entry.id   AF-A0A1V5PJJ3-F1
#
_cell.length_a   1.000
_cell.length_b   1.000
_cell.length_c   1.000
_cell.angle_alpha   90.00
_cell.angle_beta   90.00
_cell.angle_gamma   90.00
#
_symmetry.space_group_name_H-M   'P 1'
#
loop_
_entity.id
_entity.type
_entity.pdbx_description
1 polymer ?
#
loop_
_entity_poly.entity_id
_entity_poly.type
_entity_poly.pdbx_seq_one_letter_code
_entity_poly.pdbx_strand_id
1 'polypeptide(L)'
;MLNVTIHDQPMLAFRYQGMSMHGTFREGEMLFVAPAALESARPGDVVAFYRPDGRGEMTAIAHRVRARRGKGKTLLTQGDATAGPDAELVDATHFIGCVRFAQRGGRLFGVRNGAAGAVWAQALRLGWHARRWGRAPYRWLRSSGVLRRWVHLRLTQVRLNTNRGPLVKILHGKRTVAYWWVNEKRLCCYKPYDLFIAPPVELPNCEANG
;
A
#
# COMPACT_ATOMS: atom_id res chain seq x y z
N MET A 1 -7.41 24.68 -12.58
CA MET A 1 -7.59 24.79 -11.11
C MET A 1 -8.89 25.52 -10.84
N LEU A 2 -9.53 25.25 -9.70
CA LEU A 2 -10.72 25.95 -9.23
C LEU A 2 -10.39 26.63 -7.89
N ASN A 3 -10.89 27.85 -7.68
CA ASN A 3 -10.83 28.48 -6.36
C ASN A 3 -11.96 27.92 -5.49
N VAL A 4 -11.63 27.44 -4.29
CA VAL A 4 -12.58 26.85 -3.36
C VAL A 4 -12.27 27.36 -1.95
N THR A 5 -13.29 27.63 -1.15
CA THR A 5 -13.12 27.99 0.26
C THR A 5 -13.35 26.76 1.13
N ILE A 6 -12.38 26.42 1.99
CA ILE A 6 -12.53 25.38 3.01
C ILE A 6 -12.16 26.01 4.35
N HIS A 7 -13.07 25.95 5.33
CA HIS A 7 -12.89 26.60 6.63
C HIS A 7 -12.52 28.10 6.50
N ASP A 8 -13.21 28.82 5.62
CA ASP A 8 -12.99 30.25 5.35
C ASP A 8 -11.59 30.64 4.86
N GLN A 9 -10.82 29.66 4.36
CA GLN A 9 -9.52 29.89 3.72
C GLN A 9 -9.64 29.65 2.22
N PRO A 10 -9.16 30.60 1.38
CA PRO A 10 -9.12 30.39 -0.07
C PRO A 10 -8.08 29.31 -0.40
N MET A 11 -8.51 28.32 -1.17
CA MET A 11 -7.69 27.20 -1.62
C MET A 11 -7.82 27.02 -3.12
N LEU A 12 -6.75 26.51 -3.72
CA LEU A 12 -6.76 26.05 -5.11
C LEU A 12 -7.06 24.56 -5.14
N ALA A 13 -8.01 24.15 -5.97
CA ALA A 13 -8.37 22.77 -6.18
C ALA A 13 -7.92 22.29 -7.56
N PHE A 14 -7.29 21.12 -7.64
CA PHE A 14 -7.02 20.44 -8.90
C PHE A 14 -7.14 18.93 -8.76
N ARG A 15 -7.40 18.28 -9.90
CA ARG A 15 -7.51 16.83 -9.96
C ARG A 15 -6.13 16.21 -10.05
N TYR A 16 -5.81 15.32 -9.13
CA TYR A 16 -4.57 14.55 -9.17
C TYR A 16 -4.59 13.55 -10.32
N GLN A 17 -3.53 13.54 -11.11
CA GLN A 17 -3.34 12.62 -12.24
C GLN A 17 -2.01 11.86 -12.07
N GLY A 18 -2.02 10.58 -12.40
CA GLY A 18 -0.85 9.72 -12.34
C GLY A 18 -0.65 8.95 -11.02
N MET A 19 0.53 8.33 -10.91
CA MET A 19 0.85 7.34 -9.89
C MET A 19 2.03 7.74 -8.98
N SER A 20 2.63 8.91 -9.19
CA SER A 20 3.85 9.35 -8.49
C SER A 20 3.69 9.50 -6.97
N MET A 21 2.47 9.71 -6.49
CA MET A 21 2.12 9.83 -5.07
C MET A 21 1.31 8.62 -4.58
N HIS A 22 1.36 7.49 -5.28
CA HIS A 22 0.64 6.29 -4.89
C HIS A 22 0.95 5.90 -3.44
N GLY A 23 -0.07 5.47 -2.69
CA GLY A 23 -0.01 5.25 -1.25
C GLY A 23 -0.45 6.46 -0.43
N THR A 24 -0.19 7.68 -0.91
CA THR A 24 -0.71 8.93 -0.31
C THR A 24 -1.97 9.39 -1.04
N PHE A 25 -1.91 9.48 -2.36
CA PHE A 25 -3.05 9.85 -3.21
C PHE A 25 -3.43 8.70 -4.16
N ARG A 26 -4.63 8.80 -4.71
CA ARG A 26 -5.12 7.98 -5.83
C ARG A 26 -5.47 8.87 -7.00
N GLU A 27 -5.24 8.36 -8.20
CA GLU A 27 -5.62 9.05 -9.42
C GLU A 27 -7.11 9.44 -9.41
N GLY A 28 -7.39 10.65 -9.87
CA GLY A 28 -8.72 11.22 -9.94
C GLY A 28 -9.22 11.90 -8.66
N GLU A 29 -8.45 11.85 -7.56
CA GLU A 29 -8.75 12.61 -6.34
C GLU A 29 -8.62 14.12 -6.56
N MET A 30 -9.43 14.89 -5.83
CA MET A 30 -9.28 16.34 -5.78
C MET A 30 -8.33 16.72 -4.65
N LEU A 31 -7.30 17.50 -4.98
CA LEU A 31 -6.35 18.06 -4.01
C LEU A 31 -6.67 19.51 -3.76
N PHE A 32 -6.61 19.93 -2.49
CA PHE A 32 -6.85 21.30 -2.05
C PHE A 32 -5.55 21.88 -1.50
N VAL A 33 -5.08 22.92 -2.18
CA VAL A 33 -3.80 23.57 -1.97
C VAL A 33 -4.04 24.90 -1.27
N ALA A 34 -3.44 25.08 -0.11
CA ALA A 34 -3.38 26.39 0.53
C ALA A 34 -2.20 27.16 -0.09
N PRO A 35 -2.43 28.38 -0.62
CA PRO A 35 -1.36 29.26 -1.03
C PRO A 35 -0.35 29.43 0.11
N ALA A 36 0.94 29.39 -0.22
CA ALA A 36 2.00 29.52 0.76
C ALA A 36 3.22 30.18 0.12
N ALA A 37 4.11 30.74 0.94
CA ALA A 37 5.43 31.13 0.48
C ALA A 37 6.33 29.89 0.37
N LEU A 38 7.21 29.83 -0.64
CA LEU A 38 8.14 28.71 -0.84
C LEU A 38 8.96 28.43 0.43
N GLU A 39 9.35 29.50 1.12
CA GLU A 39 10.20 29.48 2.31
C GLU A 39 9.52 28.81 3.51
N SER A 40 8.19 28.81 3.52
CA SER A 40 7.39 28.18 4.56
C SER A 40 7.29 26.66 4.40
N ALA A 41 7.54 26.13 3.19
CA ALA A 41 7.50 24.70 2.92
C ALA A 41 8.67 23.97 3.59
N ARG A 42 8.36 22.88 4.29
CA ARG A 42 9.31 22.11 5.09
C ARG A 42 9.49 20.70 4.52
N PRO A 43 10.63 20.04 4.77
CA PRO A 43 10.78 18.62 4.49
C PRO A 43 9.62 17.81 5.07
N GLY A 44 9.04 16.95 4.23
CA GLY A 44 7.87 16.15 4.54
C GLY A 44 6.52 16.79 4.18
N ASP A 45 6.46 18.08 3.84
CA ASP A 45 5.25 18.69 3.28
C ASP A 45 4.96 18.14 1.88
N VAL A 46 3.68 17.99 1.55
CA VAL A 46 3.24 17.79 0.16
C VAL A 46 2.95 19.16 -0.44
N VAL A 47 3.63 19.48 -1.52
CA VAL A 47 3.51 20.75 -2.22
C VAL A 47 2.95 20.54 -3.61
N ALA A 48 2.18 21.52 -4.08
CA ALA A 48 1.75 21.61 -5.46
C ALA A 48 2.59 22.66 -6.19
N PHE A 49 2.97 22.34 -7.42
CA PHE A 49 3.73 23.22 -8.30
C PHE A 49 3.45 22.89 -9.77
N TYR A 50 3.75 23.82 -10.65
CA TYR A 50 3.65 23.61 -12.10
C TYR A 50 4.91 22.96 -12.64
N ARG A 51 4.75 22.01 -13.56
CA ARG A 51 5.84 21.41 -14.33
C ARG A 51 5.37 21.18 -15.77
N PRO A 52 6.22 21.40 -16.79
CA PRO A 52 5.88 21.04 -18.16
C PRO A 52 5.63 19.53 -18.26
N ASP A 53 4.58 19.15 -18.98
CA ASP A 53 4.31 17.78 -19.33
C ASP A 53 5.12 17.34 -20.57
N GLY A 54 4.89 16.13 -21.06
CA GLY A 54 5.57 15.61 -22.26
C GLY A 54 5.26 16.37 -23.56
N ARG A 55 4.31 17.30 -23.54
CA ARG A 55 3.94 18.18 -24.66
C ARG A 55 4.42 19.63 -24.45
N GLY A 56 5.07 19.90 -23.32
CA GLY A 56 5.52 21.24 -22.93
C GLY A 56 4.42 22.10 -22.28
N GLU A 57 3.24 21.54 -22.01
CA GLU A 57 2.17 22.27 -21.33
C GLU A 57 2.39 22.25 -19.81
N MET A 58 2.22 23.40 -19.16
CA MET A 58 2.39 23.49 -17.71
C MET A 58 1.22 22.80 -16.99
N THR A 59 1.52 21.72 -16.29
CA THR A 59 0.54 20.95 -15.52
C THR A 59 0.84 21.05 -14.03
N ALA A 60 -0.22 21.09 -13.22
CA ALA A 60 -0.08 21.09 -11.77
C ALA A 60 0.17 19.67 -11.28
N ILE A 61 1.26 19.47 -10.56
CA ILE A 61 1.60 18.21 -9.92
C ILE A 61 1.81 18.41 -8.42
N ALA A 62 1.69 17.33 -7.65
CA ALA A 62 1.93 17.34 -6.22
C ALA A 62 2.99 16.33 -5.85
N HIS A 63 4.07 16.75 -5.20
CA HIS A 63 5.11 15.87 -4.66
C HIS A 63 5.51 16.28 -3.24
N ARG A 64 6.20 15.39 -2.53
CA ARG A 64 6.65 15.65 -1.17
C ARG A 64 8.01 16.34 -1.17
N VAL A 65 8.17 17.38 -0.37
CA VAL A 65 9.45 18.05 -0.15
C VAL A 65 10.39 17.07 0.56
N ARG A 66 11.51 16.74 -0.09
CA ARG A 66 12.59 15.94 0.51
C ARG A 66 13.57 16.82 1.25
N ALA A 67 13.96 17.94 0.65
CA ALA A 67 14.94 18.86 1.20
C ALA A 67 14.76 20.26 0.63
N ARG A 68 15.31 21.25 1.34
CA ARG A 68 15.49 22.61 0.85
C ARG A 68 16.91 22.78 0.31
N ARG A 69 17.07 23.56 -0.76
CA ARG A 69 18.35 23.84 -1.42
C ARG A 69 18.54 25.35 -1.62
N GLY A 70 19.78 25.76 -1.88
CA GLY A 70 20.11 27.17 -2.15
C GLY A 70 19.68 28.14 -1.05
N LYS A 71 19.98 27.83 0.22
CA LYS A 71 19.51 28.58 1.41
C LYS A 71 17.97 28.69 1.51
N GLY A 72 17.25 27.71 0.94
CA GLY A 72 15.80 27.65 1.02
C GLY A 72 15.06 28.33 -0.12
N LYS A 73 15.77 28.73 -1.18
CA LYS A 73 15.21 29.32 -2.41
C LYS A 73 14.66 28.29 -3.39
N THR A 74 14.99 27.02 -3.20
CA THR A 74 14.47 25.93 -4.02
C THR A 74 14.16 24.70 -3.18
N LEU A 75 13.23 23.88 -3.66
CA LEU A 75 12.81 22.63 -3.04
C LEU A 75 13.23 21.45 -3.91
N LEU A 76 13.85 20.46 -3.28
CA LEU A 76 14.01 19.14 -3.86
C LEU A 76 12.77 18.32 -3.49
N THR A 77 11.95 17.99 -4.48
CA THR A 77 10.73 17.21 -4.30
C THR A 77 10.90 15.76 -4.71
N GLN A 78 10.02 14.89 -4.25
CA GLN A 78 9.98 13.49 -4.62
C GLN A 78 8.54 12.98 -4.54
N GLY A 79 8.09 12.27 -5.58
CA GLY A 79 6.85 11.50 -5.51
C GLY A 79 6.95 10.40 -4.45
N ASP A 80 5.92 10.21 -3.63
CA ASP A 80 5.97 9.17 -2.60
C ASP A 80 6.24 7.79 -3.21
N ALA A 81 5.79 7.54 -4.45
CA ALA A 81 5.93 6.33 -5.28
C ALA A 81 7.10 6.29 -6.25
N THR A 82 7.95 7.32 -6.28
CA THR A 82 9.12 7.35 -7.16
C THR A 82 10.36 6.81 -6.45
N ALA A 83 11.23 6.13 -7.20
CA ALA A 83 12.44 5.52 -6.65
C ALA A 83 13.46 6.57 -6.15
N GLY A 84 13.48 7.74 -6.78
CA GLY A 84 14.39 8.84 -6.46
C GLY A 84 13.69 10.20 -6.49
N PRO A 85 14.37 11.25 -6.02
CA PRO A 85 13.91 12.62 -6.14
C PRO A 85 13.71 13.05 -7.57
N ASP A 86 12.92 14.10 -7.74
CA ASP A 86 12.82 14.79 -9.01
C ASP A 86 14.18 15.40 -9.38
N ALA A 87 14.53 15.34 -10.67
CA ALA A 87 15.77 15.93 -11.17
C ALA A 87 15.73 17.47 -11.12
N GLU A 88 14.56 18.04 -11.38
CA GLU A 88 14.33 19.48 -11.40
C GLU A 88 13.91 19.98 -10.01
N LEU A 89 14.52 21.08 -9.59
CA LEU A 89 14.20 21.76 -8.35
C LEU A 89 12.99 22.68 -8.54
N VAL A 90 12.13 22.76 -7.52
CA VAL A 90 11.00 23.69 -7.53
C VAL A 90 11.44 25.02 -6.95
N ASP A 91 11.30 26.08 -7.73
CA ASP A 91 11.53 27.46 -7.29
C ASP A 91 10.22 28.20 -7.00
N ALA A 92 10.31 29.47 -6.60
CA ALA A 92 9.15 30.28 -6.27
C ALA A 92 8.22 30.56 -7.47
N THR A 93 8.72 30.49 -8.70
CA THR A 93 7.92 30.80 -9.90
C THR A 93 6.97 29.67 -10.27
N HIS A 94 7.34 28.43 -9.96
CA HIS A 94 6.54 27.25 -10.22
C HIS A 94 5.70 26.83 -9.01
N PHE A 95 6.05 27.31 -7.81
CA PHE A 95 5.39 26.93 -6.57
C PHE A 95 3.99 27.50 -6.45
N ILE A 96 3.02 26.64 -6.13
CA ILE A 96 1.63 27.04 -5.93
C ILE A 96 1.31 27.14 -4.43
N GLY A 97 1.71 26.12 -3.65
CA GLY A 97 1.43 26.07 -2.22
C GLY A 97 1.50 24.67 -1.63
N CYS A 98 0.99 24.52 -0.41
CA CYS A 98 1.00 23.24 0.31
C CYS A 98 -0.37 22.55 0.21
N VAL A 99 -0.37 21.26 -0.13
CA VAL A 99 -1.59 20.44 -0.15
C VAL A 99 -2.03 20.17 1.29
N ARG A 100 -3.21 20.68 1.67
CA ARG A 100 -3.76 20.51 3.02
C ARG A 100 -4.78 19.38 3.10
N PHE A 101 -5.60 19.25 2.06
CA PHE A 101 -6.64 18.25 2.01
C PHE A 101 -6.66 17.52 0.67
N ALA A 102 -7.22 16.32 0.69
CA ALA A 102 -7.58 15.56 -0.48
C ALA A 102 -8.99 14.99 -0.32
N GLN A 103 -9.72 14.82 -1.42
CA GLN A 103 -11.05 14.25 -1.42
C GLN A 103 -11.11 12.94 -2.22
N ARG A 104 -11.62 11.88 -1.58
CA ARG A 104 -11.82 10.55 -2.15
C ARG A 104 -13.24 10.08 -1.85
N GLY A 105 -14.01 9.76 -2.90
CA GLY A 105 -15.38 9.26 -2.73
C GLY A 105 -16.26 10.19 -1.90
N GLY A 106 -16.19 11.50 -2.18
CA GLY A 106 -16.92 12.54 -1.45
C GLY A 106 -16.34 12.92 -0.07
N ARG A 107 -15.45 12.11 0.51
CA ARG A 107 -14.87 12.36 1.85
C ARG A 107 -13.59 13.18 1.76
N LEU A 108 -13.51 14.25 2.52
CA LEU A 108 -12.32 15.09 2.70
C LEU A 108 -11.42 14.51 3.80
N PHE A 109 -10.12 14.46 3.58
CA PHE A 109 -9.14 14.05 4.59
C PHE A 109 -7.89 14.94 4.57
N GLY A 110 -7.29 15.14 5.74
CA GLY A 110 -6.08 15.93 5.90
C GLY A 110 -4.84 15.20 5.37
N VAL A 111 -3.96 15.95 4.70
CA VAL A 111 -2.68 15.46 4.20
C VAL A 111 -1.62 15.59 5.29
N ARG A 112 -0.91 14.48 5.56
CA ARG A 112 0.22 14.47 6.50
C ARG A 112 1.37 15.28 5.91
N ASN A 113 1.67 16.39 6.58
CA ASN A 113 2.72 17.34 6.23
C ASN A 113 3.83 17.33 7.32
N GLY A 114 4.94 18.01 7.07
CA GLY A 114 6.10 18.12 7.97
C GLY A 114 6.67 16.77 8.39
N ALA A 115 7.09 16.66 9.65
CA ALA A 115 7.70 15.45 10.19
C ALA A 115 6.80 14.20 10.04
N ALA A 116 5.49 14.34 10.30
CA ALA A 116 4.53 13.24 10.14
C ALA A 116 4.43 12.78 8.67
N GLY A 117 4.49 13.72 7.73
CA GLY A 117 4.55 13.43 6.30
C GLY A 117 5.85 12.72 5.89
N ALA A 118 6.99 13.13 6.46
CA ALA A 118 8.28 12.49 6.22
C ALA A 118 8.32 11.04 6.71
N VAL A 119 7.83 10.78 7.93
CA VAL A 119 7.72 9.41 8.50
C VAL A 119 6.79 8.56 7.65
N TRP A 120 5.65 9.11 7.24
CA TRP A 120 4.70 8.43 6.37
C TRP A 120 5.34 8.00 5.04
N ALA A 121 6.06 8.90 4.37
CA ALA A 121 6.75 8.58 3.11
C ALA A 121 7.81 7.49 3.29
N GLN A 122 8.57 7.52 4.39
CA GLN A 122 9.53 6.46 4.71
C GLN A 122 8.83 5.11 4.93
N ALA A 123 7.73 5.08 5.68
CA ALA A 123 6.96 3.87 5.90
C ALA A 123 6.42 3.27 4.58
N LEU A 124 5.93 4.11 3.66
CA LEU A 124 5.49 3.66 2.33
C LEU A 124 6.64 3.01 1.54
N ARG A 125 7.80 3.68 1.49
CA ARG A 125 8.98 3.19 0.77
C ARG A 125 9.47 1.86 1.35
N LEU A 126 9.60 1.78 2.68
CA LEU A 126 9.95 0.55 3.38
C LEU A 126 8.93 -0.56 3.10
N GLY A 127 7.64 -0.24 3.08
CA GLY A 127 6.57 -1.17 2.73
C GLY A 127 6.72 -1.74 1.31
N TRP A 128 7.10 -0.92 0.32
CA TRP A 128 7.32 -1.42 -1.04
C TRP A 128 8.59 -2.22 -1.18
N HIS A 129 9.67 -1.83 -0.51
CA HIS A 129 10.86 -2.67 -0.41
C HIS A 129 10.48 -4.01 0.22
N ALA A 130 9.80 -4.01 1.37
CA ALA A 130 9.35 -5.23 2.04
C ALA A 130 8.43 -6.09 1.17
N ARG A 131 7.56 -5.51 0.33
CA ARG A 131 6.75 -6.29 -0.64
C ARG A 131 7.59 -6.87 -1.77
N ARG A 132 8.59 -6.14 -2.25
CA ARG A 132 9.54 -6.61 -3.27
C ARG A 132 10.36 -7.78 -2.75
N TRP A 133 10.82 -7.70 -1.49
CA TRP A 133 11.56 -8.77 -0.84
C TRP A 133 10.65 -9.88 -0.32
N GLY A 134 9.42 -9.58 0.11
CA GLY A 134 8.54 -10.46 0.88
C GLY A 134 8.17 -11.78 0.21
N ARG A 135 8.35 -11.92 -1.11
CA ARG A 135 8.22 -13.21 -1.79
C ARG A 135 9.34 -14.18 -1.41
N ALA A 136 10.56 -13.71 -1.18
CA ALA A 136 11.72 -14.55 -0.87
C ALA A 136 11.70 -15.09 0.59
N PRO A 137 11.50 -14.27 1.64
CA PRO A 137 11.30 -14.77 3.00
C PRO A 137 10.07 -15.65 3.10
N TYR A 138 8.96 -15.31 2.44
CA TYR A 138 7.76 -16.15 2.44
C TYR A 138 8.01 -17.52 1.77
N ARG A 139 8.76 -17.56 0.65
CA ARG A 139 9.18 -18.82 0.02
C ARG A 139 10.14 -19.61 0.90
N TRP A 140 11.11 -18.93 1.52
CA TRP A 140 12.10 -19.55 2.42
C TRP A 140 11.45 -20.10 3.71
N LEU A 141 10.54 -19.36 4.34
CA LEU A 141 9.70 -19.82 5.46
C LEU A 141 8.85 -21.03 5.06
N ARG A 142 8.30 -21.02 3.84
CA ARG A 142 7.52 -22.14 3.31
C ARG A 142 8.39 -23.39 3.13
N SER A 143 9.61 -23.25 2.63
CA SER A 143 10.53 -24.37 2.41
C SER A 143 11.20 -24.87 3.68
N SER A 144 11.36 -24.03 4.71
CA SER A 144 12.12 -24.40 5.92
C SER A 144 11.32 -25.26 6.90
N GLY A 145 9.98 -25.22 6.86
CA GLY A 145 9.13 -25.97 7.78
C GLY A 145 9.23 -25.54 9.26
N VAL A 146 10.10 -24.57 9.59
CA VAL A 146 10.38 -24.12 10.97
C VAL A 146 9.11 -23.57 11.64
N LEU A 147 8.30 -22.81 10.90
CA LEU A 147 7.03 -22.28 11.41
C LEU A 147 6.02 -23.37 11.78
N ARG A 148 6.07 -24.55 11.15
CA ARG A 148 5.23 -25.70 11.53
C ARG A 148 5.58 -26.22 12.91
N ARG A 149 6.85 -26.14 13.31
CA ARG A 149 7.32 -26.54 14.65
C ARG A 149 6.94 -25.55 15.73
N TRP A 150 6.93 -24.25 15.40
CA TRP A 150 6.81 -23.19 16.40
C TRP A 150 5.36 -22.77 16.65
N VAL A 151 4.48 -22.91 15.66
CA VAL A 151 3.08 -22.48 15.78
C VAL A 151 2.16 -23.69 15.79
N HIS A 152 1.62 -24.00 16.97
CA HIS A 152 0.61 -25.04 17.13
C HIS A 152 -0.78 -24.43 16.89
N LEU A 153 -1.20 -24.35 15.64
CA LEU A 153 -2.57 -23.97 15.30
C LEU A 153 -3.52 -25.11 15.68
N ARG A 154 -4.56 -24.80 16.47
CA ARG A 154 -5.65 -25.75 16.72
C ARG A 154 -6.52 -25.84 15.48
N LEU A 155 -6.28 -26.88 14.69
CA LEU A 155 -7.03 -27.17 13.47
C LEU A 155 -8.06 -28.25 13.76
N THR A 156 -9.31 -27.99 13.40
CA THR A 156 -10.39 -28.97 13.48
C THR A 156 -10.61 -29.55 12.09
N GLN A 157 -10.60 -30.88 11.97
CA GLN A 157 -10.89 -31.56 10.73
C GLN A 157 -12.33 -32.07 10.75
N VAL A 158 -13.09 -31.76 9.70
CA VAL A 158 -14.46 -32.24 9.52
C VAL A 158 -14.50 -33.04 8.22
N ARG A 159 -14.80 -34.34 8.32
CA ARG A 159 -14.96 -35.24 7.18
C ARG A 159 -16.41 -35.18 6.72
N LEU A 160 -16.60 -34.97 5.43
CA LEU A 160 -17.91 -34.88 4.79
C LEU A 160 -17.95 -35.83 3.61
N ASN A 161 -18.98 -36.67 3.55
CA ASN A 161 -19.28 -37.44 2.35
C ASN A 161 -20.14 -36.55 1.45
N THR A 162 -19.65 -36.24 0.26
CA THR A 162 -20.38 -35.49 -0.76
C THR A 162 -20.67 -36.40 -1.94
N ASN A 163 -21.61 -36.01 -2.81
CA ASN A 163 -21.92 -36.76 -4.04
C ASN A 163 -20.72 -36.86 -5.00
N ARG A 164 -19.67 -36.05 -4.79
CA ARG A 164 -18.40 -36.09 -5.55
C ARG A 164 -17.30 -36.90 -4.85
N GLY A 165 -17.61 -37.53 -3.72
CA GLY A 165 -16.67 -38.30 -2.91
C GLY A 165 -16.34 -37.67 -1.55
N PRO A 166 -15.42 -38.30 -0.80
CA PRO A 166 -15.03 -37.85 0.53
C PRO A 166 -14.21 -36.55 0.46
N LEU A 167 -14.65 -35.57 1.25
CA LEU A 167 -14.05 -34.25 1.39
C LEU A 167 -13.68 -34.01 2.86
N VAL A 168 -12.44 -33.60 3.11
CA VAL A 168 -12.02 -33.15 4.45
C VAL A 168 -11.93 -31.63 4.45
N LYS A 169 -12.76 -30.98 5.26
CA LYS A 169 -12.64 -29.55 5.56
C LYS A 169 -11.75 -29.35 6.77
N ILE A 170 -10.77 -28.47 6.64
CA ILE A 170 -9.88 -28.09 7.75
C ILE A 170 -10.32 -26.69 8.20
N LEU A 171 -10.65 -26.56 9.48
CA LEU A 171 -11.11 -25.32 10.09
C LEU A 171 -10.08 -24.79 11.08
N HIS A 172 -9.97 -23.47 11.15
CA HIS A 172 -9.29 -22.74 12.21
C HIS A 172 -10.35 -21.89 12.92
N GLY A 173 -10.74 -22.29 14.12
CA GLY A 173 -11.93 -21.75 14.79
C GLY A 173 -13.20 -22.05 13.99
N LYS A 174 -13.98 -21.01 13.64
CA LYS A 174 -15.23 -21.13 12.87
C LYS A 174 -15.07 -20.95 11.36
N ARG A 175 -13.82 -20.81 10.86
CA ARG A 175 -13.54 -20.53 9.43
C ARG A 175 -12.90 -21.74 8.76
N THR A 176 -13.37 -22.09 7.57
CA THR A 176 -12.72 -23.09 6.72
C THR A 176 -11.46 -22.50 6.10
N VAL A 177 -10.31 -23.14 6.35
CA VAL A 177 -9.00 -22.68 5.91
C VAL A 177 -8.38 -23.57 4.83
N ALA A 178 -8.83 -24.82 4.71
CA ALA A 178 -8.46 -25.70 3.60
C ALA A 178 -9.52 -26.76 3.30
N TYR A 179 -9.45 -27.29 2.09
CA TYR A 179 -10.22 -28.41 1.56
C TYR A 179 -9.26 -29.48 1.04
N TRP A 180 -9.47 -30.72 1.45
CA TRP A 180 -8.74 -31.88 0.93
C TRP A 180 -9.73 -32.83 0.24
N TRP A 181 -9.57 -32.95 -1.07
CA TRP A 181 -10.33 -33.88 -1.90
C TRP A 181 -9.58 -35.19 -1.95
N VAL A 182 -10.10 -36.21 -1.27
CA VAL A 182 -9.39 -37.50 -1.06
C VAL A 182 -9.17 -38.19 -2.41
N ASN A 183 -10.23 -38.30 -3.23
CA ASN A 183 -10.17 -38.98 -4.53
C ASN A 183 -9.23 -38.26 -5.53
N GLU A 184 -9.20 -36.93 -5.50
CA GLU A 184 -8.38 -36.12 -6.41
C GLU A 184 -6.94 -35.93 -5.90
N LYS A 185 -6.63 -36.40 -4.67
CA LYS A 185 -5.39 -36.11 -3.95
C LYS A 185 -5.01 -34.62 -3.96
N ARG A 186 -6.02 -33.75 -3.89
CA ARG A 186 -5.86 -32.30 -4.11
C ARG A 186 -6.14 -31.50 -2.85
N LEU A 187 -5.16 -30.70 -2.42
CA LEU A 187 -5.28 -29.75 -1.31
C LEU A 187 -5.50 -28.34 -1.84
N CYS A 188 -6.64 -27.74 -1.51
CA CYS A 188 -6.90 -26.32 -1.71
C CYS A 188 -6.82 -25.60 -0.36
N CYS A 189 -5.78 -24.78 -0.15
CA CYS A 189 -5.53 -24.11 1.12
C CYS A 189 -5.43 -22.59 0.94
N TYR A 190 -6.05 -21.83 1.84
CA TYR A 190 -5.97 -20.36 1.84
C TYR A 190 -4.63 -19.89 2.41
N LYS A 191 -3.99 -18.92 1.77
CA LYS A 191 -2.79 -18.28 2.31
C LYS A 191 -3.16 -17.48 3.58
N PRO A 192 -2.34 -17.49 4.66
CA PRO A 192 -1.04 -18.15 4.80
C PRO A 192 -1.09 -19.56 5.43
N TYR A 193 -2.26 -20.19 5.52
CA TYR A 193 -2.42 -21.49 6.18
C TYR A 193 -1.68 -22.64 5.50
N ASP A 194 -1.29 -22.45 4.25
CA ASP A 194 -0.46 -23.39 3.49
C ASP A 194 0.96 -23.58 4.08
N LEU A 195 1.40 -22.65 4.96
CA LEU A 195 2.62 -22.79 5.73
C LEU A 195 2.48 -23.86 6.83
N PHE A 196 1.28 -24.01 7.40
CA PHE A 196 1.03 -24.83 8.59
C PHE A 196 0.36 -26.16 8.28
N ILE A 197 -0.43 -26.23 7.20
CA ILE A 197 -1.22 -27.41 6.84
C ILE A 197 -0.40 -28.30 5.89
N ALA A 198 -0.09 -29.52 6.33
CA ALA A 198 0.37 -30.58 5.45
C ALA A 198 -0.83 -31.32 4.83
N PRO A 199 -0.70 -31.88 3.62
CA PRO A 199 -1.67 -32.88 3.18
C PRO A 199 -1.71 -33.99 4.23
N PRO A 200 -2.92 -34.47 4.62
CA PRO A 200 -3.01 -35.58 5.54
C PRO A 200 -2.26 -36.76 4.92
N VAL A 201 -1.24 -37.27 5.61
CA VAL A 201 -0.60 -38.53 5.24
C VAL A 201 -1.72 -39.56 5.23
N GLU A 202 -1.87 -40.28 4.11
CA GLU A 202 -2.78 -41.43 4.03
C GLU A 202 -2.41 -42.33 5.21
N LEU A 203 -3.22 -42.31 6.28
CA LEU A 203 -3.06 -43.30 7.33
C LEU A 203 -3.38 -44.64 6.67
N PRO A 204 -2.55 -45.68 6.88
CA PRO A 204 -2.89 -47.01 6.41
C PRO A 204 -4.30 -47.32 6.92
N ASN A 205 -5.14 -47.85 6.04
CA ASN A 205 -6.49 -48.28 6.36
C ASN A 205 -6.43 -48.97 7.71
N CYS A 206 -7.05 -48.38 8.75
CA CYS A 206 -7.44 -49.18 9.89
C CYS A 206 -8.45 -50.15 9.31
N GLU A 207 -7.98 -51.33 8.96
CA GLU A 207 -8.82 -52.49 8.68
C GLU A 207 -9.79 -52.56 9.85
N ALA A 208 -11.06 -52.34 9.53
CA ALA A 208 -12.13 -52.71 10.43
C ALA A 208 -12.03 -54.23 10.56
N ASN A 209 -11.40 -54.68 11.66
CA ASN A 209 -11.58 -56.05 12.12
C ASN A 209 -13.09 -56.26 12.28
N GLY A 210 -13.60 -57.21 11.51
CA GLY A 210 -14.96 -57.74 11.66
C GLY A 210 -15.16 -58.45 12.98
#